data_AF-A0A497MY63-F1
#
_entry.id   AF-A0A497MY63-F1
#
_cell.length_a   1.000
_cell.length_b   1.000
_cell.length_c   1.000
_cell.angle_alpha   90.00
_cell.angle_beta   90.00
_cell.angle_gamma   90.00
#
_symmetry.space_group_name_H-M   'P 1'
#
loop_
_entity.id
_entity.type
_entity.pdbx_description
1 polymer ?
#
loop_
_entity_poly.entity_id
_entity_poly.type
_entity_poly.pdbx_seq_one_letter_code
_entity_poly.pdbx_strand_id
1 'polypeptide(L)'
;MDEVLVLVSLDLSGRPYFKSNLKFKSENIEDFPSSMVNHFLRSFSYEGKFNLHVMVLRGGDDHHKAEAVFKALGLSLKKAVKIEKNRKGDIPSTKGIC
;
A
#
# COMPACT_ATOMS: atom_id res chain seq x y z
N MET A 1 -11.98 -8.85 0.63
CA MET A 1 -12.86 -8.54 1.77
C MET A 1 -14.24 -8.64 1.19
N ASP A 2 -14.97 -9.69 1.52
CA ASP A 2 -16.30 -9.94 0.95
C ASP A 2 -16.33 -9.69 -0.58
N GLU A 3 -17.10 -8.73 -1.07
CA GLU A 3 -17.23 -8.38 -2.49
C GLU A 3 -16.03 -7.62 -3.08
N VAL A 4 -15.18 -7.06 -2.22
CA VAL A 4 -14.03 -6.24 -2.60
C VAL A 4 -12.78 -7.08 -2.83
N LEU A 5 -12.12 -6.80 -3.96
CA LEU A 5 -10.80 -7.31 -4.29
C LEU A 5 -9.83 -6.16 -4.58
N VAL A 6 -8.66 -6.20 -3.95
CA VAL A 6 -7.61 -5.20 -4.11
C VAL A 6 -6.25 -5.86 -4.36
N LEU A 7 -5.42 -5.16 -5.11
CA LEU A 7 -3.99 -5.40 -5.25
C LEU A 7 -3.26 -4.25 -4.58
N VAL A 8 -2.32 -4.58 -3.69
CA VAL A 8 -1.33 -3.63 -3.17
C VAL A 8 0.04 -4.11 -3.59
N SER A 9 0.85 -3.20 -4.11
CA SER A 9 2.24 -3.47 -4.49
C SER A 9 3.11 -2.36 -3.95
N LEU A 10 4.27 -2.72 -3.39
CA LEU A 10 5.23 -1.75 -2.88
C LEU A 10 6.66 -2.17 -3.20
N ASP A 11 7.54 -1.17 -3.29
CA ASP A 11 8.96 -1.33 -3.59
C ASP A 11 9.78 -0.41 -2.68
N LEU A 12 10.58 -1.01 -1.78
CA LEU A 12 11.44 -0.33 -0.80
C LEU A 12 12.69 0.23 -1.48
N SER A 13 12.47 1.15 -2.41
CA SER A 13 13.46 1.59 -3.40
C SER A 13 14.19 2.89 -3.05
N GLY A 14 13.97 3.43 -1.85
CA GLY A 14 14.42 4.77 -1.43
C GLY A 14 13.78 5.94 -2.20
N ARG A 15 12.81 5.68 -3.08
CA ARG A 15 12.14 6.71 -3.89
C ARG A 15 10.66 6.80 -3.53
N PRO A 16 10.17 7.98 -3.12
CA PRO A 16 8.77 8.15 -2.76
C PRO A 16 7.88 8.20 -4.01
N TYR A 17 6.85 7.37 -4.03
CA TYR A 17 5.79 7.46 -5.03
C TYR A 17 4.49 6.88 -4.48
N PHE A 18 3.36 7.42 -4.93
CA PHE A 18 2.05 6.88 -4.61
C PHE A 18 1.11 6.96 -5.81
N LYS A 19 0.49 5.83 -6.15
CA LYS A 19 -0.62 5.79 -7.11
C LYS A 19 -1.73 4.90 -6.59
N SER A 20 -2.94 5.42 -6.64
CA SER A 20 -4.14 4.71 -6.21
C SER A 20 -5.30 4.98 -7.18
N ASN A 21 -6.13 3.95 -7.43
CA ASN A 21 -7.46 4.13 -8.03
C ASN A 21 -8.59 3.97 -6.97
N LEU A 22 -8.24 3.90 -5.68
CA LEU A 22 -9.19 3.80 -4.58
C LEU A 22 -10.08 5.05 -4.55
N LYS A 23 -11.37 4.83 -4.73
CA LYS A 23 -12.42 5.84 -4.64
C LYS A 23 -13.48 5.39 -3.64
N PHE A 24 -13.88 6.31 -2.78
CA PHE A 24 -15.00 6.13 -1.87
C PHE A 24 -16.22 6.86 -2.43
N LYS A 25 -17.41 6.35 -2.10
CA LYS A 25 -18.68 6.98 -2.46
C LYS A 25 -19.14 7.92 -1.35
N SER A 26 -18.92 7.52 -0.10
CA SER A 26 -19.26 8.27 1.11
C SER A 26 -18.13 9.21 1.52
N GLU A 27 -18.51 10.35 2.10
CA GLU A 27 -17.54 11.31 2.66
C GLU A 27 -16.83 10.75 3.90
N ASN A 28 -17.52 9.90 4.65
CA ASN A 28 -17.01 9.22 5.84
C ASN A 28 -17.15 7.70 5.71
N ILE A 29 -16.21 6.99 6.32
CA ILE A 29 -16.27 5.55 6.60
C ILE A 29 -16.44 5.48 8.11
N GLU A 30 -17.67 5.23 8.55
CA GLU A 30 -18.06 5.42 9.96
C GLU A 30 -17.73 6.86 10.40
N ASP A 31 -16.91 7.04 11.43
CA ASP A 31 -16.51 8.36 11.96
C ASP A 31 -15.20 8.90 11.34
N PHE A 32 -14.64 8.21 10.33
CA PHE A 32 -13.37 8.57 9.72
C PHE A 32 -13.55 9.17 8.32
N PRO A 33 -12.99 10.36 8.02
CA PRO A 33 -13.10 10.94 6.67
C PRO A 33 -12.46 10.04 5.61
N SER A 34 -13.24 9.62 4.62
CA SER A 34 -12.80 8.64 3.62
C SER A 34 -11.60 9.13 2.79
N SER A 35 -11.50 10.45 2.60
CA SER A 35 -10.37 11.13 1.96
C SER A 35 -9.03 10.90 2.68
N MET A 36 -9.06 10.69 4.00
CA MET A 36 -7.85 10.49 4.81
C MET A 36 -7.19 9.15 4.55
N VAL A 37 -7.88 8.15 3.98
CA VAL A 37 -7.25 6.87 3.61
C VAL A 37 -6.19 7.08 2.52
N ASN A 38 -6.54 7.76 1.42
CA ASN A 38 -5.56 8.05 0.35
C ASN A 38 -4.48 9.03 0.83
N HIS A 39 -4.83 9.99 1.69
CA HIS A 39 -3.86 10.90 2.29
C HIS A 39 -2.83 10.15 3.14
N PHE A 40 -3.29 9.25 4.02
CA PHE A 40 -2.42 8.38 4.82
C PHE A 40 -1.49 7.56 3.93
N LEU A 41 -2.01 6.84 2.93
CA LEU A 41 -1.21 5.97 2.07
C LEU A 41 -0.12 6.76 1.31
N ARG A 42 -0.47 7.96 0.83
CA ARG A 42 0.49 8.87 0.20
C ARG A 42 1.57 9.32 1.17
N SER A 43 1.20 9.85 2.33
CA SER A 43 2.18 10.33 3.31
C SER A 43 3.06 9.19 3.81
N PHE A 44 2.49 8.01 4.03
CA PHE A 44 3.22 6.82 4.46
C PHE A 44 4.28 6.39 3.44
N SER A 45 3.96 6.38 2.13
CA SER A 45 4.96 6.03 1.12
C SER A 45 6.02 7.11 0.89
N TYR A 46 5.64 8.38 1.05
CA TYR A 46 6.56 9.51 0.91
C TYR A 46 7.57 9.57 2.05
N GLU A 47 7.11 9.52 3.31
CA GLU A 47 7.98 9.52 4.48
C GLU A 47 8.78 8.22 4.61
N GLY A 48 8.18 7.09 4.24
CA GLY A 48 8.87 5.81 4.18
C GLY A 48 9.85 5.67 3.00
N LYS A 49 9.88 6.64 2.08
CA LYS A 49 10.72 6.65 0.87
C LYS A 49 10.58 5.38 0.02
N PHE A 50 9.35 4.96 -0.26
CA PHE A 50 9.09 3.78 -1.08
C PHE A 50 7.97 4.04 -2.09
N ASN A 51 7.93 3.23 -3.16
CA ASN A 51 6.82 3.30 -4.11
C ASN A 51 5.65 2.48 -3.58
N LEU A 52 4.44 3.05 -3.64
CA LEU A 52 3.21 2.36 -3.24
C LEU A 52 2.15 2.46 -4.33
N HIS A 53 1.63 1.32 -4.74
CA HIS A 53 0.52 1.19 -5.67
C HIS A 53 -0.66 0.49 -5.00
N VAL A 54 -1.84 1.08 -5.12
CA VAL A 54 -3.10 0.51 -4.67
C VAL A 54 -4.06 0.43 -5.83
N MET A 55 -4.57 -0.77 -6.13
CA MET A 55 -5.53 -0.99 -7.19
C MET A 55 -6.73 -1.78 -6.65
N VAL A 56 -7.89 -1.13 -6.61
CA VAL A 56 -9.18 -1.79 -6.42
C VAL A 56 -9.55 -2.45 -7.74
N LEU A 57 -9.53 -3.79 -7.75
CA LEU A 57 -9.87 -4.63 -8.90
C LEU A 57 -11.38 -4.90 -8.96
N ARG A 58 -12.01 -5.00 -7.79
CA ARG A 58 -13.45 -5.09 -7.63
C ARG A 58 -13.85 -4.25 -6.43
N GLY A 59 -14.72 -3.28 -6.66
CA GLY A 59 -15.24 -2.39 -5.61
C GLY A 59 -16.50 -2.94 -4.96
N GLY A 60 -17.04 -2.17 -4.03
CA GLY A 60 -18.21 -2.51 -3.23
C GLY A 60 -18.42 -1.45 -2.17
N ASP A 61 -18.65 -1.91 -0.95
CA ASP A 61 -18.73 -1.13 0.27
C ASP A 61 -17.42 -0.38 0.56
N ASP A 62 -17.56 0.82 1.14
CA ASP A 62 -16.44 1.72 1.42
C ASP A 62 -15.58 1.25 2.59
N HIS A 63 -16.19 0.68 3.65
CA HIS A 63 -15.47 0.07 4.76
C HIS A 63 -14.67 -1.14 4.25
N HIS A 64 -15.31 -2.04 3.50
CA HIS A 64 -14.65 -3.22 2.94
C HIS A 64 -13.46 -2.85 2.03
N LYS A 65 -13.58 -1.77 1.25
CA LYS A 65 -12.47 -1.23 0.46
C LYS A 65 -11.31 -0.75 1.32
N ALA A 66 -11.55 0.09 2.31
CA ALA A 66 -10.49 0.57 3.18
C ALA A 66 -9.79 -0.59 3.89
N GLU A 67 -10.56 -1.47 4.53
CA GLU A 67 -10.02 -2.61 5.28
C GLU A 67 -9.23 -3.57 4.38
N ALA A 68 -9.74 -3.88 3.18
CA ALA A 68 -9.01 -4.71 2.21
C ALA A 68 -7.66 -4.10 1.84
N VAL A 69 -7.60 -2.79 1.59
CA VAL A 69 -6.36 -2.08 1.25
C VAL A 69 -5.35 -2.17 2.39
N PHE A 70 -5.76 -1.90 3.64
CA PHE A 70 -4.86 -1.96 4.78
C PHE A 70 -4.36 -3.39 5.06
N LYS A 71 -5.22 -4.40 4.94
CA LYS A 71 -4.81 -5.82 5.06
C LYS A 71 -3.81 -6.20 3.97
N ALA A 72 -4.08 -5.84 2.72
CA ALA A 72 -3.19 -6.12 1.60
C ALA A 72 -1.85 -5.35 1.71
N LEU A 73 -1.87 -4.11 2.23
CA LEU A 73 -0.67 -3.34 2.55
C LEU A 73 0.18 -4.07 3.60
N GLY A 74 -0.42 -4.51 4.71
CA GLY A 74 0.29 -5.25 5.75
C GLY A 74 0.93 -6.54 5.24
N LEU A 75 0.22 -7.30 4.40
CA LEU A 75 0.77 -8.50 3.74
C LEU A 75 1.92 -8.18 2.79
N SER A 76 1.80 -7.12 2.00
CA SER A 76 2.83 -6.68 1.05
C SER A 76 4.09 -6.21 1.77
N LEU A 77 3.91 -5.43 2.85
CA LEU A 77 5.00 -4.94 3.68
C LEU A 77 5.71 -6.09 4.38
N LYS A 78 4.96 -7.03 4.98
CA LYS A 78 5.53 -8.24 5.60
C LYS A 78 6.41 -9.03 4.63
N LYS A 79 6.02 -9.12 3.36
CA LYS A 79 6.85 -9.77 2.32
C LYS A 79 8.09 -8.95 1.98
N ALA A 80 7.94 -7.64 1.79
CA ALA A 80 9.02 -6.75 1.36
C ALA A 80 10.11 -6.58 2.43
N VAL A 81 9.75 -6.54 3.72
CA VAL A 81 10.71 -6.35 4.83
C VAL A 81 11.37 -7.66 5.29
N LYS A 82 11.01 -8.79 4.69
CA LYS A 82 11.54 -10.10 5.09
C LYS A 82 13.04 -10.17 4.80
N ILE A 83 13.83 -10.52 5.81
CA ILE A 83 15.27 -10.74 5.67
C ILE A 83 15.52 -12.07 4.94
N GLU A 84 16.12 -12.00 3.75
CA GLU A 84 16.50 -13.16 2.95
C GLU A 84 17.90 -13.65 3.36
N LYS A 85 17.95 -14.74 4.14
CA LYS A 85 19.19 -15.30 4.71
C LYS A 85 20.23 -15.70 3.67
N ASN A 86 19.82 -15.95 2.44
CA ASN A 86 20.69 -16.37 1.34
C ASN A 86 21.31 -15.20 0.57
N ARG A 87 20.92 -13.95 0.88
CA ARG A 87 21.41 -12.71 0.25
C ARG A 87 22.17 -11.85 1.27
N LYS A 88 23.05 -12.48 2.07
CA LYS A 88 23.75 -11.78 3.16
C LYS A 88 24.56 -10.61 2.62
N GLY A 89 24.10 -9.39 2.93
CA GLY A 89 24.75 -8.14 2.58
C GLY A 89 24.53 -7.66 1.14
N ASP A 90 23.75 -8.39 0.34
CA ASP A 90 23.44 -7.99 -1.03
C ASP A 90 22.30 -6.98 -1.04
N ILE A 91 22.55 -5.83 -1.65
CA ILE A 91 21.56 -4.75 -1.81
C ILE A 91 20.76 -5.10 -3.07
N PRO A 92 19.42 -5.29 -3.00
CA PRO A 92 18.61 -5.74 -4.13
C PRO A 92 18.35 -4.61 -5.14
N SER A 93 19.43 -4.02 -5.66
CA SER A 93 19.47 -2.91 -6.59
C SER A 93 20.70 -3.05 -7.47
N THR A 94 20.53 -2.96 -8.79
CA THR A 94 21.65 -2.98 -9.75
C THR A 94 22.60 -1.79 -9.59
N LYS A 95 22.18 -0.75 -8.85
CA LYS A 95 23.01 0.41 -8.52
C LYS A 95 23.84 0.22 -7.24
N GLY A 96 23.66 -0.90 -6.53
CA GLY A 96 24.31 -1.17 -5.24
C GLY A 96 23.84 -0.26 -4.10
N ILE A 97 22.76 0.51 -4.31
CA ILE A 97 22.13 1.38 -3.32
C ILE A 97 20.61 1.34 -3.49
N CYS A 98 19.89 1.48 -2.37
CA CYS A 98 18.44 1.63 -2.31
C CYS A 98 18.09 3.02 -1.78
#